data_AF-A0A257PWH8-F1
#
_entry.id   AF-A0A257PWH8-F1
#
_cell.length_a   1.000
_cell.length_b   1.000
_cell.length_c   1.000
_cell.angle_alpha   90.00
_cell.angle_beta   90.00
_cell.angle_gamma   90.00
#
_symmetry.space_group_name_H-M   'P 1'
#
loop_
_entity.id
_entity.type
_entity.pdbx_description
1 polymer ?
#
loop_
_entity_poly.entity_id
_entity_poly.type
_entity_poly.pdbx_seq_one_letter_code
_entity_poly.pdbx_strand_id
1 'polypeptide(L)'
;GMVVILLVAGIWPEERTRESLRKPWVVGQYMYSNQVIGRDVPGLGIQDEVPLIAKQGLLKTAAFVPTGLRVITPQNQMEAGRLLAVMSCANCHSINRDGPLRPLPKLLHGTTDVAMIQGFLAGPLAHGSVPYMPKIDLPADEQKALATFLAAVNAGTVDAEGHLIARAVPAAPVHTAVAQAVGAQPIKAKD
;
A
#
# COMPACT_ATOMS: atom_id res chain seq x y z
N GLY A 1 -17.98 28.09 -25.62
CA GLY A 1 -16.58 28.15 -26.08
C GLY A 1 -15.64 28.58 -24.97
N MET A 2 -15.64 29.87 -24.61
CA MET A 2 -14.67 30.46 -23.69
C MET A 2 -14.67 29.90 -22.26
N VAL A 3 -15.84 29.64 -21.66
CA VAL A 3 -15.94 29.05 -20.31
C VAL A 3 -15.25 27.69 -20.23
N VAL A 4 -15.45 26.82 -21.22
CA VAL A 4 -14.83 25.49 -21.27
C VAL A 4 -13.30 25.62 -21.35
N ILE A 5 -12.80 26.58 -22.14
CA ILE A 5 -11.36 26.84 -22.25
C ILE A 5 -10.79 27.31 -20.90
N LEU A 6 -11.47 28.21 -20.18
CA LEU A 6 -11.02 28.66 -18.86
C LEU A 6 -11.01 27.52 -17.83
N LEU A 7 -12.04 26.66 -17.83
CA LEU A 7 -12.10 25.51 -16.93
C LEU A 7 -10.98 24.48 -17.22
N VAL A 8 -10.74 24.16 -18.49
CA VAL A 8 -9.84 23.05 -18.88
C VAL A 8 -8.38 23.51 -19.01
N ALA A 9 -8.11 24.68 -19.58
CA ALA A 9 -6.75 25.17 -19.80
C ALA A 9 -6.26 26.12 -18.70
N GLY A 10 -7.17 26.74 -17.95
CA GLY A 10 -6.84 27.62 -16.82
C GLY A 10 -6.90 26.88 -15.48
N ILE A 11 -8.11 26.54 -15.05
CA ILE A 11 -8.36 26.06 -13.68
C ILE A 11 -7.83 24.63 -13.47
N TRP A 12 -8.05 23.72 -14.41
CA TRP A 12 -7.63 22.32 -14.23
C TRP A 12 -6.10 22.14 -14.02
N PRO A 13 -5.21 22.75 -14.82
CA PRO A 13 -3.76 22.63 -14.62
C PRO A 13 -3.30 23.25 -13.30
N GLU A 14 -3.86 24.40 -12.92
CA GLU A 14 -3.55 25.05 -11.64
C GLU A 14 -3.94 24.17 -10.46
N GLU A 15 -5.18 23.68 -10.46
CA GLU A 15 -5.70 22.84 -9.39
C GLU A 15 -4.94 21.52 -9.28
N ARG A 16 -4.58 20.92 -10.42
CA ARG A 16 -3.75 19.70 -10.44
C ARG A 16 -2.31 19.95 -9.98
N THR A 17 -1.75 21.10 -10.28
CA THR A 17 -0.41 21.50 -9.81
C THR A 17 -0.43 21.74 -8.30
N ARG A 18 -1.41 22.51 -7.81
CA ARG A 18 -1.65 22.74 -6.38
C ARG A 18 -1.81 21.41 -5.63
N GLU A 19 -2.60 20.49 -6.18
CA GLU A 19 -2.83 19.17 -5.61
C GLU A 19 -1.57 18.32 -5.55
N SER A 20 -0.74 18.39 -6.59
CA SER A 20 0.50 17.59 -6.65
C SER A 20 1.56 18.12 -5.69
N LEU A 21 1.67 19.45 -5.57
CA LEU A 21 2.64 20.11 -4.69
C LEU A 21 2.30 19.96 -3.20
N ARG A 22 1.02 19.87 -2.84
CA ARG A 22 0.64 19.75 -1.41
C ARG A 22 0.88 18.36 -0.82
N LYS A 23 1.09 17.32 -1.64
CA LYS A 23 1.30 15.95 -1.16
C LYS A 23 2.49 15.87 -0.19
N PRO A 24 2.43 15.06 0.89
CA PRO A 24 1.35 14.12 1.23
C PRO A 24 0.17 14.75 2.01
N TRP A 25 0.08 16.07 2.07
CA TRP A 25 -0.84 16.80 2.95
C TRP A 25 -2.16 17.14 2.25
N VAL A 26 -3.27 16.89 2.93
CA VAL A 26 -4.60 17.32 2.47
C VAL A 26 -4.89 18.76 2.93
N VAL A 27 -4.46 19.12 4.14
CA VAL A 27 -4.67 20.44 4.75
C VAL A 27 -3.41 20.92 5.47
N GLY A 28 -3.04 22.18 5.22
CA GLY A 28 -2.16 23.00 6.07
C GLY A 28 -0.75 22.45 6.35
N GLN A 29 -0.28 21.47 5.59
CA GLN A 29 0.95 20.73 5.87
C GLN A 29 1.03 20.08 7.26
N TYR A 30 -0.12 19.68 7.81
CA TYR A 30 -0.18 18.96 9.08
C TYR A 30 -1.09 17.73 9.07
N MET A 31 -2.04 17.64 8.14
CA MET A 31 -2.95 16.49 8.00
C MET A 31 -2.67 15.73 6.71
N TYR A 32 -2.55 14.40 6.79
CA TYR A 32 -2.39 13.51 5.65
C TYR A 32 -3.73 13.19 4.96
N SER A 33 -3.69 12.62 3.76
CA SER A 33 -4.91 12.23 3.02
C SER A 33 -5.83 11.23 3.73
N ASN A 34 -5.30 10.46 4.69
CA ASN A 34 -6.09 9.56 5.54
C ASN A 34 -6.58 10.23 6.84
N GLN A 35 -6.54 11.56 6.91
CA GLN A 35 -6.95 12.38 8.05
C GLN A 35 -6.08 12.25 9.31
N VAL A 36 -4.98 11.50 9.27
CA VAL A 36 -4.00 11.46 10.36
C VAL A 36 -3.27 12.79 10.45
N ILE A 37 -3.16 13.32 11.65
CA ILE A 37 -2.33 14.50 11.94
C ILE A 37 -0.87 14.06 12.04
N GLY A 38 -0.02 14.55 11.13
CA GLY A 38 1.41 14.24 11.07
C GLY A 38 2.33 15.39 11.49
N ARG A 39 1.78 16.45 12.07
CA ARG A 39 2.54 17.61 12.59
C ARG A 39 1.72 18.38 13.63
N ASP A 40 2.39 18.87 14.67
CA ASP A 40 1.78 19.76 15.66
C ASP A 40 1.31 21.09 15.03
N VAL A 41 0.17 21.60 15.52
CA VAL A 41 -0.32 22.95 15.23
C VAL A 41 -0.62 23.66 16.56
N PRO A 42 0.40 24.28 17.19
CA PRO A 42 0.26 24.87 18.53
C PRO A 42 -0.86 25.91 18.63
N GLY A 43 -1.05 26.72 17.58
CA GLY A 43 -2.10 27.76 17.55
C GLY A 43 -3.53 27.23 17.57
N LEU A 44 -3.73 25.93 17.30
CA LEU A 44 -5.03 25.26 17.35
C LEU A 44 -5.10 24.17 18.44
N GLY A 45 -4.02 23.99 19.22
CA GLY A 45 -3.92 22.93 20.22
C GLY A 45 -3.93 21.51 19.65
N ILE A 46 -3.59 21.35 18.36
CA ILE A 46 -3.56 20.05 17.67
C ILE A 46 -2.16 19.44 17.79
N GLN A 47 -2.08 18.14 18.10
CA GLN A 47 -0.83 17.40 18.25
C GLN A 47 -0.64 16.37 17.13
N ASP A 48 0.61 16.06 16.81
CA ASP A 48 0.99 14.95 15.94
C ASP A 48 0.48 13.61 16.50
N GLU A 49 -0.33 12.91 15.72
CA GLU A 49 -0.92 11.62 16.06
C GLU A 49 0.01 10.45 15.72
N VAL A 50 1.03 10.65 14.88
CA VAL A 50 1.91 9.55 14.45
C VAL A 50 2.61 8.86 15.64
N PRO A 51 3.16 9.57 16.64
CA PRO A 51 3.73 8.93 17.83
C PRO A 51 2.71 8.14 18.66
N LEU A 52 1.47 8.62 18.72
CA LEU A 52 0.38 7.93 19.42
C LEU A 52 0.00 6.64 18.69
N ILE A 53 -0.13 6.70 17.36
CA ILE A 53 -0.42 5.56 16.49
C ILE A 53 0.70 4.52 16.58
N ALA A 54 1.97 4.94 16.54
CA ALA A 54 3.12 4.04 16.68
C ALA A 54 3.08 3.26 18.00
N LYS A 55 2.62 3.91 19.08
CA LYS A 55 2.53 3.31 20.42
C LYS A 55 1.29 2.44 20.62
N GLN A 56 0.13 2.88 20.13
CA GLN A 56 -1.17 2.29 20.48
C GLN A 56 -1.80 1.47 19.35
N GLY A 57 -1.40 1.72 18.11
CA GLY A 57 -2.00 1.16 16.91
C GLY A 57 -3.04 2.09 16.28
N LEU A 58 -3.11 2.05 14.95
CA LEU A 58 -4.11 2.79 14.17
C LEU A 58 -5.52 2.23 14.42
N LEU A 59 -5.64 0.92 14.65
CA LEU A 59 -6.94 0.28 14.91
C LEU A 59 -7.57 0.73 16.22
N LYS A 60 -6.76 1.13 17.22
CA LYS A 60 -7.26 1.60 18.53
C LYS A 60 -7.52 3.10 18.56
N THR A 61 -6.77 3.86 17.78
CA THR A 61 -6.79 5.33 17.81
C THR A 61 -7.78 5.91 16.81
N ALA A 62 -8.04 5.25 15.69
CA ALA A 62 -8.98 5.75 14.69
C ALA A 62 -10.45 5.63 15.14
N ALA A 63 -11.23 6.69 14.87
CA ALA A 63 -12.59 6.83 15.38
C ALA A 63 -13.57 5.76 14.87
N PHE A 64 -13.47 5.38 13.59
CA PHE A 64 -14.47 4.54 12.90
C PHE A 64 -14.07 3.07 12.76
N VAL A 65 -13.17 2.58 13.62
CA VAL A 65 -12.78 1.16 13.63
C VAL A 65 -13.82 0.34 14.40
N PRO A 66 -14.40 -0.71 13.80
CA PRO A 66 -15.33 -1.63 14.47
C PRO A 66 -14.71 -2.23 15.74
N THR A 67 -15.51 -2.39 16.79
CA THR A 67 -15.03 -2.88 18.10
C THR A 67 -14.30 -4.22 18.01
N GLY A 68 -14.77 -5.14 17.15
CA GLY A 68 -14.16 -6.45 16.92
C GLY A 68 -12.82 -6.42 16.17
N LEU A 69 -12.41 -5.28 15.61
CA LEU A 69 -11.15 -5.09 14.90
C LEU A 69 -10.16 -4.20 15.64
N ARG A 70 -10.50 -3.69 16.84
CA ARG A 70 -9.57 -2.89 17.67
C ARG A 70 -8.44 -3.72 18.28
N VAL A 71 -8.58 -5.04 18.29
CA VAL A 71 -7.57 -5.99 18.77
C VAL A 71 -7.43 -7.09 17.73
N ILE A 72 -6.20 -7.32 17.28
CA ILE A 72 -5.90 -8.36 16.30
C ILE A 72 -5.87 -9.72 17.02
N THR A 73 -6.61 -10.67 16.46
CA THR A 73 -6.63 -12.08 16.84
C THR A 73 -6.27 -12.92 15.61
N PRO A 74 -5.88 -14.19 15.78
CA PRO A 74 -5.61 -15.08 14.65
C PRO A 74 -6.80 -15.19 13.67
N GLN A 75 -8.03 -15.06 14.16
CA GLN A 75 -9.25 -15.20 13.37
C GLN A 75 -9.57 -13.95 12.55
N ASN A 76 -9.25 -12.75 13.05
CA ASN A 76 -9.56 -11.49 12.37
C ASN A 76 -8.35 -10.86 11.66
N GLN A 77 -7.16 -11.47 11.73
CA GLN A 77 -5.91 -10.89 11.22
C GLN A 77 -6.00 -10.43 9.76
N MET A 78 -6.67 -11.21 8.90
CA MET A 78 -6.87 -10.85 7.49
C MET A 78 -7.78 -9.63 7.31
N GLU A 79 -8.87 -9.57 8.06
CA GLU A 79 -9.82 -8.46 8.02
C GLU A 79 -9.21 -7.18 8.60
N ALA A 80 -8.47 -7.30 9.70
CA ALA A 80 -7.71 -6.19 10.28
C ALA A 80 -6.63 -5.67 9.31
N GLY A 81 -5.89 -6.57 8.66
CA GLY A 81 -4.91 -6.21 7.62
C GLY A 81 -5.54 -5.48 6.43
N ARG A 82 -6.72 -5.94 5.99
CA ARG A 82 -7.50 -5.25 4.95
C ARG A 82 -7.91 -3.85 5.41
N LEU A 83 -8.47 -3.72 6.61
CA LEU A 83 -8.90 -2.43 7.13
C LEU A 83 -7.73 -1.44 7.22
N LEU A 84 -6.57 -1.89 7.70
CA LEU A 84 -5.34 -1.11 7.70
C LEU A 84 -4.92 -0.69 6.29
N ALA A 85 -5.02 -1.57 5.29
CA ALA A 85 -4.70 -1.23 3.91
C ALA A 85 -5.65 -0.17 3.33
N VAL A 86 -6.94 -0.26 3.65
CA VAL A 86 -7.93 0.74 3.25
C VAL A 86 -7.64 2.09 3.91
N MET A 87 -7.41 2.11 5.22
CA MET A 87 -7.18 3.34 5.98
C MET A 87 -5.88 4.03 5.57
N SER A 88 -4.81 3.25 5.37
CA SER A 88 -3.45 3.82 5.23
C SER A 88 -2.98 3.90 3.78
N CYS A 89 -3.53 3.13 2.86
CA CYS A 89 -2.99 3.00 1.49
C CYS A 89 -3.97 3.41 0.39
N ALA A 90 -5.28 3.15 0.56
CA ALA A 90 -6.27 3.28 -0.53
C ALA A 90 -6.44 4.71 -1.06
N ASN A 91 -6.13 5.73 -0.26
CA ASN A 91 -6.16 7.14 -0.67
C ASN A 91 -5.16 7.46 -1.79
N CYS A 92 -4.08 6.68 -1.90
CA CYS A 92 -2.95 6.96 -2.78
C CYS A 92 -2.63 5.81 -3.76
N HIS A 93 -3.06 4.60 -3.41
CA HIS A 93 -2.74 3.37 -4.12
C HIS A 93 -3.97 2.51 -4.31
N SER A 94 -4.10 1.92 -5.50
CA SER A 94 -5.00 0.81 -5.71
C SER A 94 -4.47 -0.41 -4.98
N ILE A 95 -5.33 -1.02 -4.15
CA ILE A 95 -5.04 -2.29 -3.51
C ILE A 95 -5.10 -3.42 -4.56
N ASN A 96 -6.07 -3.36 -5.47
CA ASN A 96 -6.19 -4.29 -6.58
C ASN A 96 -4.98 -4.24 -7.52
N ARG A 97 -4.59 -5.43 -8.02
CA ARG A 97 -3.44 -5.63 -8.91
C ARG A 97 -3.45 -4.75 -10.17
N ASP A 98 -4.62 -4.59 -10.77
CA ASP A 98 -4.80 -3.86 -12.04
C ASP A 98 -5.49 -2.51 -11.86
N GLY A 99 -5.52 -2.00 -10.63
CA GLY A 99 -6.12 -0.69 -10.38
C GLY A 99 -5.33 0.45 -11.05
N PRO A 100 -6.03 1.53 -11.46
CA PRO A 100 -5.44 2.59 -12.27
C PRO A 100 -4.47 3.49 -11.49
N LEU A 101 -4.53 3.50 -10.15
CA LEU A 101 -3.79 4.43 -9.31
C LEU A 101 -2.62 3.71 -8.62
N ARG A 102 -1.42 3.71 -9.23
CA ARG A 102 -0.16 3.22 -8.61
C ARG A 102 -0.35 1.93 -7.78
N PRO A 103 -0.75 0.81 -8.41
CA PRO A 103 -1.22 -0.37 -7.68
C PRO A 103 -0.14 -0.99 -6.80
N LEU A 104 -0.49 -1.29 -5.54
CA LEU A 104 0.44 -1.85 -4.54
C LEU A 104 1.11 -3.15 -5.02
N PRO A 105 0.41 -4.09 -5.69
CA PRO A 105 1.07 -5.31 -6.14
C PRO A 105 2.21 -5.07 -7.14
N LYS A 106 2.12 -4.02 -7.97
CA LYS A 106 3.21 -3.67 -8.88
C LYS A 106 4.37 -2.99 -8.15
N LEU A 107 4.07 -2.12 -7.18
CA LEU A 107 5.08 -1.42 -6.38
C LEU A 107 5.84 -2.33 -5.42
N LEU A 108 5.17 -3.36 -4.91
CA LEU A 108 5.77 -4.41 -4.07
C LEU A 108 6.37 -5.55 -4.92
N HIS A 109 6.48 -5.38 -6.23
CA HIS A 109 7.02 -6.38 -7.17
C HIS A 109 6.34 -7.77 -7.07
N GLY A 110 5.08 -7.81 -6.65
CA GLY A 110 4.31 -9.04 -6.47
C GLY A 110 4.83 -9.96 -5.37
N THR A 111 5.69 -9.49 -4.46
CA THR A 111 6.24 -10.33 -3.39
C THR A 111 5.12 -10.89 -2.50
N THR A 112 5.18 -12.19 -2.21
CA THR A 112 4.28 -12.85 -1.26
C THR A 112 4.96 -13.11 0.08
N ASP A 113 6.20 -12.64 0.25
CA ASP A 113 6.93 -12.75 1.51
C ASP A 113 6.45 -11.68 2.50
N VAL A 114 5.71 -12.14 3.51
CA VAL A 114 5.18 -11.29 4.59
C VAL A 114 6.29 -10.57 5.34
N ALA A 115 7.44 -11.22 5.58
CA ALA A 115 8.54 -10.61 6.31
C ALA A 115 9.18 -9.47 5.52
N MET A 116 9.30 -9.62 4.20
CA MET A 116 9.80 -8.57 3.32
C MET A 116 8.87 -7.35 3.31
N ILE A 117 7.56 -7.57 3.16
CA ILE A 117 6.58 -6.47 3.20
C ILE A 117 6.60 -5.81 4.57
N GLN A 118 6.59 -6.58 5.65
CA GLN A 118 6.67 -6.05 7.01
C GLN A 118 7.96 -5.25 7.25
N GLY A 119 9.11 -5.71 6.74
CA GLY A 119 10.36 -4.96 6.81
C GLY A 119 10.31 -3.61 6.08
N PHE A 120 9.61 -3.54 4.94
CA PHE A 120 9.36 -2.27 4.25
C PHE A 120 8.46 -1.33 5.07
N LEU A 121 7.42 -1.87 5.72
CA LEU A 121 6.56 -1.09 6.63
C LEU A 121 7.37 -0.55 7.82
N ALA A 122 8.16 -1.40 8.47
CA ALA A 122 8.93 -1.08 9.68
C ALA A 122 10.13 -0.16 9.42
N GLY A 123 10.68 -0.16 8.20
CA GLY A 123 11.83 0.67 7.84
C GLY A 123 11.40 1.95 7.12
N PRO A 124 11.41 1.97 5.77
CA PRO A 124 11.16 3.19 5.01
C PRO A 124 9.85 3.92 5.35
N LEU A 125 8.75 3.20 5.58
CA LEU A 125 7.45 3.84 5.83
C LEU A 125 7.33 4.39 7.26
N ALA A 126 7.76 3.62 8.26
CA ALA A 126 7.78 4.08 9.65
C ALA A 126 8.69 5.30 9.84
N HIS A 127 9.75 5.42 9.06
CA HIS A 127 10.67 6.57 9.10
C HIS A 127 10.31 7.70 8.12
N GLY A 128 9.24 7.55 7.32
CA GLY A 128 8.80 8.58 6.38
C GLY A 128 9.82 8.92 5.29
N SER A 129 10.65 7.95 4.88
CA SER A 129 11.72 8.18 3.89
C SER A 129 11.25 8.06 2.44
N VAL A 130 10.00 7.67 2.19
CA VAL A 130 9.41 7.58 0.86
C VAL A 130 8.83 8.94 0.44
N PRO A 131 9.36 9.58 -0.64
CA PRO A 131 8.87 10.88 -1.08
C PRO A 131 7.39 10.85 -1.46
N TYR A 132 6.67 11.94 -1.16
CA TYR A 132 5.24 12.11 -1.46
C TYR A 132 4.32 11.04 -0.85
N MET A 133 4.79 10.33 0.18
CA MET A 133 4.04 9.36 0.97
C MET A 133 4.00 9.83 2.44
N PRO A 134 2.86 9.69 3.14
CA PRO A 134 2.81 9.99 4.57
C PRO A 134 3.72 9.04 5.36
N LYS A 135 4.21 9.50 6.51
CA LYS A 135 4.87 8.62 7.49
C LYS A 135 3.81 7.68 8.08
N ILE A 136 4.03 6.37 7.97
CA ILE A 136 3.11 5.34 8.46
C ILE A 136 3.88 4.48 9.46
N ASP A 137 3.74 4.82 10.73
CA ASP A 137 4.42 4.15 11.84
C ASP A 137 3.38 3.37 12.65
N LEU A 138 3.30 2.05 12.39
CA LEU A 138 2.34 1.13 13.00
C LEU A 138 3.07 0.17 13.96
N PRO A 139 2.43 -0.34 15.02
CA PRO A 139 3.01 -1.39 15.85
C PRO A 139 3.18 -2.70 15.09
N ALA A 140 4.07 -3.56 15.57
CA ALA A 140 4.51 -4.77 14.85
C ALA A 140 3.38 -5.76 14.51
N ASP A 141 2.34 -5.83 15.34
CA ASP A 141 1.16 -6.67 15.10
C ASP A 141 0.31 -6.14 13.93
N GLU A 142 0.07 -4.83 13.87
CA GLU A 142 -0.62 -4.18 12.76
C GLU A 142 0.21 -4.24 11.47
N GLN A 143 1.53 -4.02 11.54
CA GLN A 143 2.42 -4.21 10.39
C GLN A 143 2.32 -5.62 9.83
N LYS A 144 2.35 -6.64 10.71
CA LYS A 144 2.24 -8.05 10.30
C LYS A 144 0.88 -8.35 9.67
N ALA A 145 -0.22 -7.87 10.25
CA ALA A 145 -1.56 -8.05 9.69
C ALA A 145 -1.68 -7.40 8.30
N LEU A 146 -1.22 -6.15 8.17
CA LEU A 146 -1.19 -5.44 6.88
C LEU A 146 -0.33 -6.17 5.85
N ALA A 147 0.88 -6.59 6.23
CA ALA A 147 1.78 -7.34 5.35
C ALA A 147 1.19 -8.68 4.90
N THR A 148 0.50 -9.39 5.80
CA THR A 148 -0.18 -10.65 5.48
C THR A 148 -1.28 -10.44 4.44
N PHE A 149 -2.10 -9.40 4.61
CA PHE A 149 -3.14 -9.06 3.65
C PHE A 149 -2.55 -8.68 2.28
N LEU A 150 -1.53 -7.81 2.24
CA LEU A 150 -0.89 -7.40 0.98
C LEU A 150 -0.21 -8.58 0.25
N ALA A 151 0.42 -9.50 0.99
CA ALA A 151 0.97 -10.73 0.43
C ALA A 151 -0.11 -11.60 -0.22
N ALA A 152 -1.29 -11.72 0.41
CA ALA A 152 -2.42 -12.47 -0.12
C ALA A 152 -3.00 -11.83 -1.40
N VAL A 153 -3.09 -10.50 -1.44
CA VAL A 153 -3.49 -9.75 -2.65
C VAL A 153 -2.46 -9.96 -3.77
N ASN A 154 -1.17 -9.91 -3.45
CA ASN A 154 -0.09 -10.16 -4.42
C ASN A 154 -0.12 -11.59 -4.97
N ALA A 155 -0.41 -12.56 -4.10
CA ALA A 155 -0.58 -13.97 -4.47
C ALA A 155 -1.84 -14.22 -5.32
N GLY A 156 -2.76 -13.25 -5.38
CA GLY A 156 -4.05 -13.43 -6.04
C GLY A 156 -4.92 -14.46 -5.31
N THR A 157 -4.81 -14.57 -3.98
CA THR A 157 -5.69 -15.41 -3.16
C THR A 157 -6.88 -14.64 -2.62
N VAL A 158 -6.77 -13.32 -2.49
CA VAL A 158 -7.87 -12.41 -2.14
C VAL A 158 -7.93 -11.19 -3.06
N ASP A 159 -9.13 -10.66 -3.28
CA ASP A 159 -9.34 -9.35 -3.93
C ASP A 159 -9.05 -8.18 -2.95
N ALA A 160 -9.14 -6.94 -3.42
CA ALA A 160 -8.98 -5.78 -2.53
C ALA A 160 -9.99 -5.77 -1.39
N GLU A 161 -11.18 -6.32 -1.63
CA GLU A 161 -12.27 -6.45 -0.66
C GLU A 161 -12.06 -7.57 0.37
N GLY A 162 -10.99 -8.37 0.21
CA GLY A 162 -10.64 -9.46 1.11
C GLY A 162 -11.41 -10.76 0.85
N HIS A 163 -12.20 -10.83 -0.23
CA HIS A 163 -12.88 -12.04 -0.62
C HIS A 163 -11.90 -12.99 -1.33
N LEU A 164 -12.07 -14.29 -1.08
CA LEU A 164 -11.28 -15.31 -1.74
C LEU A 164 -11.55 -15.31 -3.25
N ILE A 165 -10.48 -15.26 -4.04
CA ILE A 165 -10.56 -15.43 -5.50
C ILE A 165 -10.38 -16.91 -5.81
N ALA A 166 -11.35 -17.51 -6.50
CA ALA A 166 -11.46 -18.95 -6.77
C ALA A 166 -10.32 -19.56 -7.63
N ARG A 167 -9.23 -18.82 -7.87
CA ARG A 167 -8.05 -19.28 -8.60
C ARG A 167 -6.78 -18.86 -7.88
N ALA A 168 -6.39 -19.64 -6.88
CA ALA A 168 -4.97 -19.79 -6.59
C ALA A 168 -4.33 -20.49 -7.80
N VAL A 169 -3.79 -19.72 -8.75
CA VAL A 169 -2.85 -20.29 -9.71
C VAL A 169 -1.58 -20.57 -8.90
N PRO A 170 -1.16 -21.83 -8.71
CA PRO A 170 0.08 -22.09 -7.99
C PRO A 170 1.21 -21.37 -8.71
N ALA A 171 2.00 -20.60 -7.96
CA ALA A 171 3.23 -20.02 -8.44
C ALA A 171 4.05 -21.16 -9.06
N ALA A 172 4.36 -21.05 -10.35
CA ALA A 172 5.17 -22.04 -11.05
C ALA A 172 6.50 -22.22 -10.27
N PRO A 173 6.94 -23.46 -10.00
CA PRO A 173 8.18 -23.68 -9.28
C PRO A 173 9.34 -23.09 -10.09
N VAL A 174 10.09 -22.20 -9.46
CA VAL A 174 11.33 -21.62 -9.99
C VAL A 174 12.45 -22.66 -9.90
N HIS A 175 12.34 -23.78 -10.62
CA HIS A 175 13.44 -24.71 -10.84
C HIS A 175 13.20 -25.53 -12.10
N THR A 176 13.68 -25.06 -13.25
CA THR A 176 14.38 -25.85 -14.30
C THR A 176 14.70 -24.96 -15.51
N ALA A 177 15.55 -23.96 -15.32
CA ALA A 177 16.22 -23.25 -16.43
C ALA A 177 17.68 -23.69 -16.62
N VAL A 178 18.03 -24.90 -16.16
CA VAL A 178 19.35 -25.52 -16.35
C VAL A 178 19.18 -26.98 -16.72
N ALA A 179 18.56 -27.26 -17.88
CA ALA A 179 18.57 -28.60 -18.49
C ALA A 179 18.30 -28.62 -20.01
N GLN A 180 18.28 -27.46 -20.71
CA GLN A 180 18.04 -27.40 -22.16
C GLN A 180 19.18 -26.75 -22.95
N ALA A 181 20.39 -26.78 -22.40
CA ALA A 181 21.61 -26.36 -23.11
C ALA A 181 22.71 -27.43 -23.03
N VAL A 182 22.36 -28.71 -23.20
CA VAL A 182 23.32 -29.77 -23.56
C VAL A 182 22.62 -30.73 -24.51
N GLY A 183 22.62 -30.38 -25.79
CA GLY A 183 22.01 -31.16 -26.86
C GLY A 183 22.45 -30.65 -28.22
N ALA A 184 23.75 -30.40 -28.39
CA ALA A 184 24.34 -30.08 -29.68
C ALA A 184 24.19 -31.31 -30.61
N GLN A 185 23.39 -31.17 -31.67
CA GLN A 185 23.31 -32.14 -32.76
C GLN A 185 24.61 -32.13 -33.58
N PRO A 186 25.13 -33.30 -34.01
CA PRO A 186 26.27 -33.36 -34.91
C PRO A 186 25.84 -33.06 -36.36
N ILE A 187 26.55 -32.12 -36.98
CA ILE A 187 26.52 -31.82 -38.43
C ILE A 187 27.06 -33.03 -39.20
N LYS A 188 26.21 -33.62 -40.03
CA LYS A 188 26.52 -34.76 -40.90
C LYS A 188 27.04 -34.23 -42.25
N ALA A 189 28.28 -34.60 -42.58
CA ALA A 189 28.88 -34.37 -43.89
C ALA A 189 28.09 -35.09 -45.00
N LYS A 190 28.03 -34.47 -46.17
CA LYS A 190 27.55 -35.08 -47.41
C LYS A 190 28.51 -34.66 -48.53
N ASP A 191 28.92 -35.68 -49.28
CA ASP A 191 29.86 -35.66 -50.40
C ASP A 191 29.52 -34.66 -51.50
#